data_AF-B1M4W7-F1
#
_entry.id   AF-B1M4W7-F1
#
_cell.length_a   1.000
_cell.length_b   1.000
_cell.length_c   1.000
_cell.angle_alpha   90.00
_cell.angle_beta   90.00
_cell.angle_gamma   90.00
#
_symmetry.space_group_name_H-M   'P 1'
#
loop_
_entity.id
_entity.type
_entity.pdbx_description
1 polymer ?
#
loop_
_entity_poly.entity_id
_entity_poly.type
_entity_poly.pdbx_seq_one_letter_code
_entity_poly.pdbx_strand_id
1 'polypeptide(L)'
;MAGSGMTRPAILVVVPTTRGPLVLRALRPRPGLPAPAAFADGDYRPLPWSADYARLCGAGGPLARWMGGPPEPHELRLSGSFDAGRSWEVPVCLAHGLVESGHPLAATPAEADLILWATGAVDLDLSVLPGDYALLDKIARCTSLIAEAPGAALAVLLPEGPQRAEAEAALRDLGRDVRLLPSDSVPAALAGLAAPQRPQQAAASPPPRWRRLALPAGAVAAAGLAGVLALGATRPGPEGDPRRDAPAVPDETPAGTEARIAQRVHVAELRAPAGSSCRRVAFGADPPERRPVRAEAGDRLAASRLTPDLCGLAIGAEPGLRVQVGAELRDAALPAIRLADGTLGYFLREGARQNLVYTVQAVPEAGGPASAGRLVHALTR
;
A
#
# COMPACT_ATOMS: atom_id res chain seq x y z
N MET A 1 30.59 39.55 25.53
CA MET A 1 30.50 38.92 24.21
C MET A 1 29.43 37.85 24.29
N ALA A 2 28.22 38.15 23.83
CA ALA A 2 27.14 37.16 23.75
C ALA A 2 27.49 36.24 22.58
N GLY A 3 27.74 34.96 22.86
CA GLY A 3 27.91 33.97 21.81
C GLY A 3 26.62 33.94 20.99
N SER A 4 26.73 34.19 19.68
CA SER A 4 25.66 33.89 18.74
C SER A 4 25.30 32.43 18.91
N GLY A 5 24.21 32.14 19.63
CA GLY A 5 23.66 30.81 19.72
C GLY A 5 23.32 30.39 18.30
N MET A 6 24.14 29.53 17.71
CA MET A 6 23.86 28.98 16.39
C MET A 6 22.55 28.21 16.50
N THR A 7 21.48 28.80 15.97
CA THR A 7 20.19 28.12 15.82
C THR A 7 20.41 26.88 14.96
N ARG A 8 19.99 25.72 15.48
CA ARG A 8 20.02 24.47 14.72
C ARG A 8 19.13 24.62 13.47
N PRO A 9 19.51 24.00 12.33
CA PRO A 9 18.73 24.11 11.10
C PRO A 9 17.34 23.51 11.32
N ALA A 10 16.32 24.20 10.81
CA ALA A 10 14.94 23.75 10.80
C ALA A 10 14.71 22.72 9.69
N ILE A 11 14.13 21.58 10.05
CA ILE A 11 14.03 20.42 9.17
C ILE A 11 12.58 20.16 8.78
N LEU A 12 12.30 20.20 7.48
CA LEU A 12 11.04 19.76 6.91
C LEU A 12 11.08 18.24 6.69
N VAL A 13 10.41 17.48 7.56
CA VAL A 13 10.35 16.02 7.43
C VAL A 13 9.16 15.64 6.56
N VAL A 14 9.45 15.09 5.38
CA VAL A 14 8.47 14.66 4.39
C VAL A 14 8.22 13.16 4.53
N VAL A 15 6.94 12.81 4.74
CA VAL A 15 6.42 11.45 4.68
C VAL A 15 5.77 11.26 3.31
N PRO A 16 6.45 10.62 2.35
CA PRO A 16 5.90 10.42 1.03
C PRO A 16 4.82 9.32 1.07
N THR A 17 3.62 9.67 0.58
CA THR A 17 2.51 8.72 0.44
C THR A 17 2.06 8.62 -1.02
N THR A 18 1.34 7.55 -1.34
CA THR A 18 0.74 7.37 -2.68
C THR A 18 -0.31 8.43 -3.02
N ARG A 19 -0.86 9.14 -2.02
CA ARG A 19 -1.81 10.25 -2.21
C ARG A 19 -1.15 11.62 -2.26
N GLY A 20 0.17 11.69 -2.14
CA GLY A 20 0.93 12.94 -2.05
C GLY A 20 1.77 13.01 -0.78
N PRO A 21 2.73 13.95 -0.72
CA PRO A 21 3.57 14.11 0.45
C PRO A 21 2.77 14.64 1.64
N LEU A 22 3.11 14.16 2.83
CA LEU A 22 2.72 14.76 4.09
C LEU A 22 3.95 15.34 4.78
N VAL A 23 3.75 16.36 5.61
CA VAL A 23 4.81 16.99 6.40
C VAL A 23 4.56 16.68 7.87
N LEU A 24 5.60 16.23 8.60
CA LEU A 24 5.56 16.18 10.07
C LEU A 24 5.79 17.60 10.59
N ARG A 25 4.71 18.25 11.02
CA ARG A 25 4.72 19.66 11.43
C ARG A 25 5.18 19.87 12.84
N ALA A 26 4.93 18.91 13.74
CA ALA A 26 5.30 19.06 15.13
C ALA A 26 5.38 17.72 15.87
N LEU A 27 6.26 17.69 16.86
CA LEU A 27 6.30 16.72 17.96
C LEU A 27 6.22 17.54 19.25
N ARG A 28 5.10 17.46 19.98
CA ARG A 28 4.84 18.32 21.14
C ARG A 28 4.40 17.52 22.36
N PRO A 29 5.00 17.72 23.55
CA PRO A 29 4.51 17.13 24.79
C PRO A 29 3.03 17.43 25.00
N ARG A 30 2.27 16.41 25.41
CA ARG A 30 0.84 16.47 25.74
C ARG A 30 0.55 15.57 26.94
N PRO A 31 0.81 16.04 28.16
CA PRO A 31 0.65 15.25 29.39
C PRO A 31 -0.77 14.71 29.62
N GLY A 32 -1.80 15.28 28.99
CA GLY A 32 -3.18 14.80 29.06
C GLY A 32 -3.53 13.63 28.13
N LEU A 33 -2.61 13.22 27.24
CA LEU A 33 -2.83 12.05 26.39
C LEU A 33 -2.50 10.76 27.15
N PRO A 34 -3.29 9.68 26.97
CA PRO A 34 -3.00 8.40 27.62
C PRO A 34 -1.76 7.70 27.03
N ALA A 35 -1.39 8.04 25.80
CA ALA A 35 -0.22 7.55 25.09
C ALA A 35 0.15 8.52 23.96
N PRO A 36 1.37 8.46 23.41
CA PRO A 36 1.71 9.14 22.16
C PRO A 36 0.69 8.85 21.04
N ALA A 37 0.28 9.88 20.31
CA ALA A 37 -0.69 9.74 19.24
C ALA A 37 -0.38 10.69 18.08
N ALA A 38 -0.77 10.29 16.88
CA ALA A 38 -0.57 11.06 15.67
C ALA A 38 -1.89 11.66 15.17
N PHE A 39 -1.86 12.88 14.65
CA PHE A 39 -3.05 13.61 14.25
C PHE A 39 -2.82 14.35 12.94
N ALA A 40 -3.83 14.40 12.09
CA ALA A 40 -3.85 15.31 10.94
C ALA A 40 -4.11 16.74 11.40
N ASP A 41 -3.57 17.73 10.71
CA ASP A 41 -3.80 19.13 11.02
C ASP A 41 -5.29 19.49 10.99
N GLY A 42 -5.72 20.27 11.99
CA GLY A 42 -7.13 20.62 12.19
C GLY A 42 -8.04 19.48 12.69
N ASP A 43 -7.54 18.26 12.93
CA ASP A 43 -8.32 17.16 13.50
C ASP A 43 -7.85 16.79 14.91
N TYR A 44 -8.79 16.51 15.80
CA TYR A 44 -8.51 16.06 17.17
C TYR A 44 -8.54 14.53 17.31
N ARG A 45 -9.01 13.81 16.29
CA ARG A 45 -9.10 12.35 16.31
C ARG A 45 -7.74 11.76 15.91
N PRO A 46 -7.24 10.76 16.66
CA PRO A 46 -6.00 10.08 16.28
C PRO A 46 -6.11 9.47 14.88
N LEU A 47 -5.01 9.50 14.13
CA LEU A 47 -4.90 8.83 12.84
C LEU A 47 -5.02 7.31 13.00
N PRO A 48 -5.49 6.56 11.99
CA PRO A 48 -5.72 5.12 12.10
C PRO A 48 -4.51 4.30 12.57
N TRP A 49 -3.30 4.73 12.22
CA TRP A 49 -2.03 4.08 12.60
C TRP A 49 -1.46 4.58 13.96
N SER A 50 -2.18 5.45 14.68
CA SER A 50 -1.70 6.01 15.96
C SER A 50 -1.46 4.94 17.03
N ALA A 51 -2.23 3.85 17.01
CA ALA A 51 -2.01 2.73 17.92
C ALA A 51 -0.67 2.02 17.66
N ASP A 52 -0.25 1.92 16.40
CA ASP A 52 1.03 1.33 16.01
C ASP A 52 2.18 2.25 16.40
N TYR A 53 1.98 3.56 16.20
CA TYR A 53 2.88 4.60 16.69
C TYR A 53 3.04 4.59 18.21
N ALA A 54 1.95 4.46 18.96
CA ALA A 54 2.00 4.32 20.41
C ALA A 54 2.83 3.10 20.84
N ARG A 55 2.73 1.97 20.11
CA ARG A 55 3.56 0.77 20.37
C ARG A 55 5.04 0.99 20.02
N LEU A 56 5.31 1.73 18.96
CA LEU A 56 6.66 2.13 18.56
C LEU A 56 7.36 2.94 19.67
N CYS A 57 6.62 3.87 20.29
CA CYS A 57 7.11 4.76 21.34
C CYS A 57 6.97 4.23 22.78
N GLY A 58 6.14 3.22 23.03
CA GLY A 58 5.87 2.73 24.39
C GLY A 58 7.11 2.17 25.09
N ALA A 59 7.04 1.91 26.40
CA ALA A 59 8.20 1.49 27.22
C ALA A 59 8.97 0.27 26.68
N GLY A 60 8.27 -0.67 26.01
CA GLY A 60 8.88 -1.83 25.34
C GLY A 60 9.06 -1.65 23.82
N GLY A 61 8.83 -0.45 23.31
CA GLY A 61 8.90 -0.11 21.89
C GLY A 61 10.35 0.12 21.43
N PRO A 62 10.64 -0.09 20.13
CA PRO A 62 11.98 0.08 19.59
C PRO A 62 12.50 1.52 19.71
N LEU A 63 11.62 2.53 19.57
CA LEU A 63 12.03 3.93 19.71
C LEU A 63 12.40 4.27 21.16
N ALA A 64 11.62 3.79 22.14
CA ALA A 64 11.92 4.00 23.55
C ALA A 64 13.27 3.37 23.96
N ARG A 65 13.55 2.15 23.47
CA ARG A 65 14.85 1.50 23.69
C ARG A 65 16.01 2.33 23.17
N TRP A 66 15.87 2.85 21.95
CA TRP A 66 16.91 3.67 21.32
C TRP A 66 17.13 5.01 22.05
N MET A 67 16.06 5.65 22.52
CA MET A 67 16.14 6.94 23.23
C MET A 67 16.46 6.81 24.73
N GLY A 68 16.66 5.59 25.26
CA GLY A 68 16.97 5.36 26.67
C GLY A 68 15.77 5.43 27.62
N GLY A 69 14.55 5.42 27.09
CA GLY A 69 13.30 5.43 27.86
C GLY A 69 12.09 5.79 26.98
N PRO A 70 10.85 5.51 27.44
CA PRO A 70 9.66 5.97 26.74
C PRO A 70 9.61 7.51 26.77
N PRO A 71 9.35 8.17 25.63
CA PRO A 71 9.06 9.60 25.63
C PRO A 71 7.76 9.85 26.42
N GLU A 72 7.65 11.03 27.02
CA GLU A 72 6.39 11.49 27.62
C GLU A 72 5.26 11.45 26.57
N PRO A 73 3.99 11.27 26.99
CA PRO A 73 2.86 11.38 26.08
C PRO A 73 2.93 12.67 25.27
N HIS A 74 2.85 12.55 23.95
CA HIS A 74 3.05 13.65 23.03
C HIS A 74 2.18 13.50 21.79
N GLU A 75 2.01 14.61 21.10
CA GLU A 75 1.29 14.74 19.85
C GLU A 75 2.29 14.80 18.70
N LEU A 76 2.13 13.88 17.73
CA LEU A 76 2.75 13.98 16.41
C LEU A 76 1.73 14.60 15.44
N ARG A 77 2.03 15.79 14.91
CA ARG A 77 1.14 16.52 14.01
C ARG A 77 1.61 16.38 12.57
N LEU A 78 0.73 15.93 11.69
CA LEU A 78 0.96 15.84 10.24
C LEU A 78 0.12 16.87 9.49
N SER A 79 0.57 17.30 8.31
CA SER A 79 -0.18 18.20 7.43
C SER A 79 -1.49 17.62 6.89
N GLY A 80 -1.73 16.31 7.05
CA GLY A 80 -2.91 15.62 6.59
C GLY A 80 -2.98 14.19 7.12
N SER A 81 -3.96 13.43 6.64
CA SER A 81 -4.18 12.04 7.04
C SER A 81 -3.69 11.03 6.02
N PHE A 82 -3.49 9.79 6.45
CA PHE A 82 -3.45 8.59 5.63
C PHE A 82 -3.76 7.38 6.52
N ASP A 83 -4.27 6.29 5.94
CA ASP A 83 -4.96 5.26 6.73
C ASP A 83 -4.18 3.95 6.85
N ALA A 84 -3.19 3.71 5.98
CA ALA A 84 -2.53 2.41 5.92
C ALA A 84 -1.09 2.50 5.43
N GLY A 85 -0.37 1.41 5.67
CA GLY A 85 1.03 1.24 5.30
C GLY A 85 1.98 1.57 6.45
N ARG A 86 3.20 1.03 6.33
CA ARG A 86 4.27 1.18 7.31
C ARG A 86 5.35 2.15 6.87
N SER A 87 5.18 2.77 5.69
CA SER A 87 6.15 3.68 5.06
C SER A 87 6.44 4.96 5.84
N TRP A 88 5.68 5.22 6.90
CA TRP A 88 5.82 6.37 7.80
C TRP A 88 6.79 6.11 8.96
N GLU A 89 7.09 4.85 9.28
CA GLU A 89 7.84 4.50 10.49
C GLU A 89 9.24 5.12 10.45
N VAL A 90 9.96 5.00 9.34
CA VAL A 90 11.30 5.58 9.15
C VAL A 90 11.32 7.11 9.32
N PRO A 91 10.55 7.91 8.55
CA PRO A 91 10.57 9.37 8.71
C PRO A 91 10.13 9.82 10.10
N VAL A 92 9.21 9.10 10.76
CA VAL A 92 8.80 9.41 12.14
C VAL A 92 9.90 9.10 13.16
N CYS A 93 10.57 7.95 13.07
CA CYS A 93 11.70 7.66 13.95
C CYS A 93 12.84 8.68 13.77
N LEU A 94 13.13 9.08 12.52
CA LEU A 94 14.13 10.12 12.25
C LEU A 94 13.71 11.47 12.86
N ALA A 95 12.44 11.86 12.75
CA ALA A 95 11.95 13.09 13.35
C ALA A 95 12.13 13.12 14.88
N HIS A 96 11.90 12.00 15.56
CA HIS A 96 12.20 11.87 16.99
C HIS A 96 13.67 12.09 17.31
N GLY A 97 14.56 11.37 16.61
CA GLY A 97 16.00 11.54 16.81
C GLY A 97 16.50 12.96 16.53
N LEU A 98 15.92 13.63 15.54
CA LEU A 98 16.22 15.02 15.21
C LEU A 98 15.77 15.99 16.30
N VAL A 99 14.53 15.84 16.79
CA VAL A 99 13.98 16.68 17.87
C VAL A 99 14.76 16.47 19.17
N GLU A 100 15.10 15.23 19.51
CA GLU A 100 15.94 14.89 20.66
C GLU A 100 17.34 15.51 20.54
N SER A 101 17.86 15.60 19.32
CA SER A 101 19.13 16.28 19.01
C SER A 101 19.03 17.80 18.95
N GLY A 102 17.86 18.38 19.28
CA GLY A 102 17.61 19.82 19.33
C GLY A 102 17.32 20.49 17.99
N HIS A 103 17.01 19.73 16.94
CA HIS A 103 16.60 20.29 15.65
C HIS A 103 15.10 20.62 15.64
N PRO A 104 14.70 21.87 15.34
CA PRO A 104 13.28 22.20 15.20
C PRO A 104 12.71 21.59 13.92
N LEU A 105 11.45 21.18 13.97
CA LEU A 105 10.69 20.77 12.78
C LEU A 105 10.11 22.00 12.09
N ALA A 106 10.34 22.12 10.78
CA ALA A 106 9.69 23.11 9.93
C ALA A 106 8.26 22.65 9.60
N ALA A 107 7.26 23.53 9.80
CA ALA A 107 5.87 23.21 9.52
C ALA A 107 5.50 23.43 8.03
N THR A 108 6.27 24.27 7.34
CA THR A 108 6.10 24.63 5.93
C THR A 108 7.43 24.63 5.18
N PRO A 109 7.43 24.46 3.84
CA PRO A 109 8.66 24.52 3.04
C PRO A 109 9.43 25.83 3.20
N ALA A 110 8.74 26.96 3.38
CA ALA A 110 9.36 28.28 3.53
C ALA A 110 10.22 28.42 4.80
N GLU A 111 9.97 27.59 5.82
CA GLU A 111 10.71 27.58 7.08
C GLU A 111 11.93 26.64 7.06
N ALA A 112 12.12 25.87 5.98
CA ALA A 112 13.05 24.76 5.96
C ALA A 112 14.47 25.19 5.55
N ASP A 113 15.46 24.83 6.38
CA ASP A 113 16.88 24.85 5.99
C ASP A 113 17.29 23.52 5.33
N LEU A 114 16.61 22.44 5.71
CA LEU A 114 16.83 21.08 5.21
C LEU A 114 15.49 20.38 4.99
N ILE A 115 15.34 19.71 3.84
CA ILE A 115 14.27 18.75 3.60
C ILE A 115 14.81 17.36 3.89
N LEU A 116 14.15 16.64 4.79
CA LEU A 116 14.35 15.20 4.97
C LEU A 116 13.23 14.46 4.23
N TRP A 117 13.57 13.82 3.11
CA TRP A 117 12.68 12.90 2.42
C TRP A 117 13.04 11.47 2.81
N ALA A 118 12.14 10.76 3.48
CA ALA A 118 12.41 9.39 3.88
C ALA A 118 11.15 8.54 3.80
N THR A 119 11.31 7.27 3.42
CA THR A 119 10.24 6.29 3.45
C THR A 119 10.78 4.97 3.95
N GLY A 120 9.93 4.12 4.50
CA GLY A 120 10.33 2.77 4.92
C GLY A 120 9.59 2.32 6.16
N ALA A 121 9.66 1.02 6.41
CA ALA A 121 9.24 0.37 7.64
C ALA A 121 10.48 -0.02 8.44
N VAL A 122 10.32 -0.22 9.75
CA VAL A 122 11.41 -0.65 10.64
C VAL A 122 11.10 -1.97 11.34
N ASP A 123 12.13 -2.68 11.79
CA ASP A 123 11.97 -3.79 12.72
C ASP A 123 12.13 -3.33 14.19
N LEU A 124 12.29 -4.30 15.09
CA LEU A 124 12.46 -4.05 16.52
C LEU A 124 13.83 -3.41 16.87
N ASP A 125 14.80 -3.44 15.97
CA ASP A 125 16.13 -2.86 16.17
C ASP A 125 16.27 -1.52 15.43
N LEU A 126 15.16 -1.00 14.89
CA LEU A 126 15.11 0.16 14.02
C LEU A 126 15.94 -0.01 12.73
N SER A 127 16.16 -1.26 12.31
CA SER A 127 16.70 -1.56 10.98
C SER A 127 15.64 -1.23 9.93
N VAL A 128 16.05 -0.61 8.83
CA VAL A 128 15.14 -0.29 7.74
C VAL A 128 14.88 -1.54 6.92
N LEU A 129 13.60 -1.90 6.79
CA LEU A 129 13.20 -3.10 6.07
C LEU A 129 13.29 -2.87 4.54
N PRO A 130 13.84 -3.84 3.77
CA PRO A 130 13.76 -3.78 2.33
C PRO A 130 12.33 -4.01 1.84
N GLY A 131 11.98 -3.45 0.69
CA GLY A 131 10.65 -3.69 0.11
C GLY A 131 10.35 -2.86 -1.13
N ASP A 132 9.23 -3.20 -1.78
CA ASP A 132 8.65 -2.36 -2.82
C ASP A 132 7.87 -1.20 -2.18
N TYR A 133 8.48 -0.02 -2.20
CA TYR A 133 7.91 1.19 -1.63
C TYR A 133 7.33 2.13 -2.68
N ALA A 134 7.22 1.73 -3.96
CA ALA A 134 6.82 2.59 -5.07
C ALA A 134 7.60 3.92 -5.08
N LEU A 135 8.93 3.83 -5.08
CA LEU A 135 9.82 4.98 -4.86
C LEU A 135 9.65 6.04 -5.95
N LEU A 136 9.57 5.64 -7.22
CA LEU A 136 9.44 6.58 -8.35
C LEU A 136 8.13 7.37 -8.28
N ASP A 137 7.02 6.69 -7.99
CA ASP A 137 5.71 7.34 -7.83
C ASP A 137 5.71 8.34 -6.66
N LYS A 138 6.34 7.97 -5.55
CA LYS A 138 6.50 8.84 -4.38
C LYS A 138 7.35 10.06 -4.70
N ILE A 139 8.46 9.90 -5.42
CA ILE A 139 9.33 11.01 -5.84
C ILE A 139 8.56 11.97 -6.73
N ALA A 140 7.90 11.47 -7.79
CA ALA A 140 7.14 12.28 -8.72
C ALA A 140 6.06 13.12 -8.02
N ARG A 141 5.39 12.56 -7.00
CA ARG A 141 4.37 13.26 -6.22
C ARG A 141 4.94 14.29 -5.23
N CYS A 142 6.21 14.17 -4.86
CA CYS A 142 6.86 15.08 -3.93
C CYS A 142 7.57 16.25 -4.63
N THR A 143 7.80 16.18 -5.95
CA THR A 143 8.57 17.18 -6.70
C THR A 143 8.09 18.61 -6.46
N SER A 144 6.77 18.84 -6.47
CA SER A 144 6.17 20.16 -6.26
C SER A 144 6.48 20.71 -4.86
N LEU A 145 6.23 19.92 -3.81
CA LEU A 145 6.51 20.32 -2.42
C LEU A 145 7.99 20.63 -2.21
N ILE A 146 8.85 19.81 -2.79
CA ILE A 146 10.28 19.96 -2.68
C ILE A 146 10.74 21.27 -3.38
N ALA A 147 10.13 21.63 -4.51
CA ALA A 147 10.43 22.87 -5.24
C ALA A 147 10.01 24.15 -4.49
N GLU A 148 9.10 24.06 -3.52
CA GLU A 148 8.65 25.19 -2.70
C GLU A 148 9.73 25.67 -1.69
N ALA A 149 10.82 24.91 -1.51
CA ALA A 149 11.95 25.27 -0.66
C ALA A 149 13.29 25.25 -1.44
N PRO A 150 13.48 26.17 -2.41
CA PRO A 150 14.62 26.13 -3.33
C PRO A 150 15.98 26.34 -2.63
N GLY A 151 16.00 26.96 -1.46
CA GLY A 151 17.21 27.17 -0.65
C GLY A 151 17.54 26.04 0.32
N ALA A 152 16.62 25.09 0.52
CA ALA A 152 16.82 24.00 1.46
C ALA A 152 17.67 22.88 0.84
N ALA A 153 18.64 22.37 1.60
CA ALA A 153 19.34 21.14 1.23
C ALA A 153 18.37 19.95 1.21
N LEU A 154 18.66 18.90 0.44
CA LEU A 154 17.86 17.68 0.43
C LEU A 154 18.65 16.50 0.97
N ALA A 155 18.19 15.93 2.10
CA ALA A 155 18.64 14.64 2.58
C ALA A 155 17.58 13.56 2.30
N VAL A 156 18.03 12.40 1.84
CA VAL A 156 17.14 11.32 1.41
C VAL A 156 17.55 10.00 2.02
N LEU A 157 16.58 9.28 2.60
CA LEU A 157 16.71 7.86 2.90
C LEU A 157 15.83 7.04 1.94
N LEU A 158 16.49 6.22 1.13
CA LEU A 158 15.86 5.23 0.25
C LEU A 158 16.04 3.83 0.85
N PRO A 159 14.98 3.08 1.16
CA PRO A 159 15.10 1.67 1.52
C PRO A 159 15.75 0.86 0.40
N GLU A 160 16.32 -0.29 0.76
CA GLU A 160 16.70 -1.30 -0.23
C GLU A 160 15.45 -1.89 -0.89
N GLY A 161 15.52 -2.19 -2.18
CA GLY A 161 14.40 -2.78 -2.91
C GLY A 161 14.36 -2.43 -4.39
N PRO A 162 13.26 -2.81 -5.06
CA PRO A 162 13.01 -2.42 -6.44
C PRO A 162 13.05 -0.89 -6.58
N GLN A 163 13.50 -0.42 -7.73
CA GLN A 163 13.57 1.02 -8.06
C GLN A 163 14.57 1.87 -7.28
N ARG A 164 15.35 1.33 -6.32
CA ARG A 164 16.29 2.14 -5.54
C ARG A 164 17.25 2.95 -6.43
N ALA A 165 17.90 2.29 -7.39
CA ALA A 165 18.88 2.93 -8.27
C ALA A 165 18.24 3.99 -9.19
N GLU A 166 17.06 3.70 -9.74
CA GLU A 166 16.31 4.66 -10.57
C GLU A 166 15.80 5.85 -9.75
N ALA A 167 15.33 5.60 -8.52
CA ALA A 167 14.90 6.62 -7.58
C ALA A 167 16.04 7.56 -7.19
N GLU A 168 17.23 6.98 -6.94
CA GLU A 168 18.45 7.74 -6.67
C GLU A 168 18.82 8.65 -7.85
N ALA A 169 18.77 8.14 -9.08
CA ALA A 169 18.98 8.94 -10.28
C ALA A 169 17.94 10.07 -10.42
N ALA A 170 16.64 9.74 -10.28
CA ALA A 170 15.55 10.70 -10.38
C ALA A 170 15.66 11.85 -9.35
N LEU A 171 16.15 11.56 -8.14
CA LEU A 171 16.39 12.58 -7.12
C LEU A 171 17.56 13.49 -7.47
N ARG A 172 18.65 12.94 -8.03
CA ARG A 172 19.79 13.76 -8.50
C ARG A 172 19.41 14.65 -9.68
N ASP A 173 18.50 14.18 -10.54
CA ASP A 173 18.00 14.94 -11.68
C ASP A 173 17.13 16.15 -11.28
N LEU A 174 16.77 16.29 -9.99
CA LEU A 174 16.11 17.49 -9.47
C LEU A 174 17.01 18.74 -9.51
N GLY A 175 18.29 18.61 -9.86
CA GLY A 175 19.22 19.74 -10.00
C GLY A 175 19.61 20.39 -8.67
N ARG A 176 19.57 19.62 -7.57
CA ARG A 176 19.94 20.08 -6.23
C ARG A 176 20.99 19.16 -5.61
N ASP A 177 21.67 19.66 -4.58
CA ASP A 177 22.57 18.82 -3.77
C ASP A 177 21.74 17.82 -2.95
N VAL A 178 21.85 16.54 -3.33
CA VAL A 178 21.12 15.43 -2.71
C VAL A 178 22.07 14.59 -1.87
N ARG A 179 21.90 14.66 -0.56
CA ARG A 179 22.59 13.82 0.40
C ARG A 179 21.83 12.51 0.61
N LEU A 180 22.38 11.41 0.11
CA LEU A 180 21.86 10.08 0.43
C LEU A 180 22.33 9.65 1.82
N LEU A 181 21.38 9.22 2.65
CA LEU A 181 21.62 8.72 4.00
C LEU A 181 21.82 7.20 3.98
N PRO A 182 22.60 6.65 4.93
CA PRO A 182 22.64 5.21 5.17
C PRO A 182 21.21 4.64 5.32
N SER A 183 20.95 3.50 4.66
CA SER A 183 19.63 2.88 4.60
C SER A 183 19.55 1.57 5.37
N ASP A 184 20.54 1.25 6.18
CA ASP A 184 20.60 0.05 7.01
C ASP A 184 19.72 0.20 8.26
N SER A 185 19.78 1.37 8.91
CA SER A 185 19.10 1.60 10.19
C SER A 185 18.81 3.08 10.41
N VAL A 186 17.77 3.37 11.19
CA VAL A 186 17.44 4.76 11.56
C VAL A 186 18.58 5.45 12.34
N PRO A 187 19.25 4.81 13.31
CA PRO A 187 20.39 5.44 13.99
C PRO A 187 21.54 5.79 13.05
N ALA A 188 21.88 4.92 12.08
CA ALA A 188 22.93 5.20 11.09
C ALA A 188 22.53 6.37 10.18
N ALA A 189 21.27 6.45 9.75
CA ALA A 189 20.75 7.56 8.99
C ALA A 189 20.79 8.89 9.78
N LEU A 190 20.43 8.88 11.06
CA LEU A 190 20.50 10.07 11.93
C LEU A 190 21.95 10.53 12.13
N ALA A 191 22.87 9.61 12.41
CA ALA A 191 24.30 9.92 12.47
C ALA A 191 24.81 10.48 11.13
N GLY A 192 24.30 9.89 10.03
CA GLY A 192 24.49 10.35 8.68
C GLY A 192 24.03 11.79 8.49
N LEU A 193 22.91 12.23 9.05
CA LEU A 193 22.44 13.62 8.99
C LEU A 193 23.34 14.59 9.79
N ALA A 194 23.81 14.16 10.96
CA ALA A 194 24.63 14.99 11.86
C ALA A 194 26.08 15.16 11.38
N ALA A 195 26.60 14.25 10.55
CA ALA A 195 27.95 14.34 10.03
C ALA A 195 28.12 15.59 9.12
N PRO A 196 29.28 16.27 9.16
CA PRO A 196 29.58 17.34 8.21
C PRO A 196 29.40 16.85 6.77
N GLN A 197 28.76 17.66 5.91
CA GLN A 197 28.72 17.38 4.48
C GLN A 197 30.16 17.30 3.96
N ARG A 198 30.63 16.09 3.62
CA ARG A 198 31.82 15.99 2.78
C ARG A 198 31.43 16.57 1.42
N PRO A 199 32.23 17.48 0.84
CA PRO A 199 32.04 17.88 -0.54
C PRO A 199 32.02 16.60 -1.37
N GLN A 200 30.86 16.30 -1.94
CA GLN A 200 30.73 15.18 -2.86
C GLN A 200 31.62 15.57 -4.03
N GLN A 201 32.77 14.89 -4.16
CA GLN A 201 33.68 15.10 -5.28
C GLN A 201 32.83 14.96 -6.53
N ALA A 202 32.55 16.09 -7.19
CA ALA A 202 32.00 16.10 -8.52
C ALA A 202 32.95 15.20 -9.31
N ALA A 203 32.46 14.02 -9.69
CA ALA A 203 33.18 13.17 -10.62
C ALA A 203 33.46 14.06 -11.82
N ALA A 204 34.73 14.46 -11.96
CA ALA A 204 35.17 15.36 -13.01
C ALA A 204 34.64 14.76 -14.30
N SER A 205 33.73 15.47 -14.96
CA SER A 205 33.31 15.09 -16.29
C SER A 205 34.58 14.93 -17.11
N PRO A 206 34.83 13.77 -17.74
CA PRO A 206 36.00 13.64 -18.60
C PRO A 206 35.90 14.74 -19.66
N PRO A 207 36.99 15.49 -19.93
CA PRO A 207 36.94 16.59 -20.87
C PRO A 207 36.45 16.07 -22.24
N PRO A 208 35.71 16.90 -22.99
CA PRO A 208 35.17 16.50 -24.28
C PRO A 208 36.34 16.11 -25.19
N ARG A 209 36.44 14.82 -25.52
CA ARG A 209 37.37 14.35 -26.54
C ARG A 209 36.89 14.91 -27.87
N TRP A 210 37.45 16.03 -28.30
CA TRP A 210 37.41 16.48 -29.68
C TRP A 210 37.97 15.36 -30.57
N ARG A 211 37.07 14.55 -31.11
CA ARG A 211 37.38 13.63 -32.20
C ARG A 211 37.70 14.50 -33.41
N ARG A 212 38.99 14.56 -33.71
CA ARG A 212 39.49 14.99 -35.01
C ARG A 212 38.78 14.19 -36.09
N LEU A 213 38.32 14.93 -37.10
CA LEU A 213 37.86 14.46 -38.39
C LEU A 213 38.76 13.37 -38.96
N ALA A 214 38.13 12.30 -39.43
CA ALA A 214 38.59 11.53 -40.56
C ALA A 214 37.35 10.93 -41.26
N LEU A 215 36.85 11.64 -42.26
CA LEU A 215 36.03 11.05 -43.32
C LEU A 215 36.91 10.13 -44.15
N PRO A 216 36.35 9.01 -44.64
CA PRO A 216 36.51 8.73 -46.05
C PRO A 216 35.17 8.59 -46.75
N ALA A 217 35.16 9.17 -47.94
CA ALA A 217 34.10 9.11 -48.93
C ALA A 217 33.92 7.70 -49.50
N GLY A 218 32.70 7.43 -49.95
CA GLY A 218 32.43 6.60 -51.12
C GLY A 218 32.09 5.14 -50.87
N ALA A 219 30.82 4.79 -51.03
CA ALA A 219 30.40 3.90 -52.11
C ALA A 219 28.85 3.84 -52.18
N VAL A 220 28.36 4.23 -53.34
CA VAL A 220 26.99 4.06 -53.83
C VAL A 220 26.78 2.58 -54.20
N ALA A 221 25.66 1.98 -53.80
CA ALA A 221 25.04 0.90 -54.56
C ALA A 221 23.53 0.88 -54.30
N ALA A 222 22.78 1.09 -55.39
CA ALA A 222 21.33 0.99 -55.50
C ALA A 222 20.91 -0.45 -55.89
N ALA A 223 19.58 -0.64 -55.97
CA ALA A 223 18.82 -1.81 -56.46
C ALA A 223 18.71 -2.96 -55.45
N GLY A 224 17.56 -3.62 -55.26
CA GLY A 224 16.31 -3.70 -56.03
C GLY A 224 15.71 -5.10 -55.84
N LEU A 225 14.45 -5.30 -56.28
CA LEU A 225 13.62 -6.52 -56.29
C LEU A 225 12.97 -6.91 -54.94
N ALA A 226 11.64 -6.98 -54.77
CA ALA A 226 10.54 -7.57 -55.55
C ALA A 226 10.45 -9.12 -55.48
N GLY A 227 9.29 -9.62 -55.01
CA GLY A 227 8.84 -11.02 -55.04
C GLY A 227 7.88 -11.30 -53.87
N VAL A 228 6.53 -11.27 -53.93
CA VAL A 228 5.52 -11.94 -54.79
C VAL A 228 5.27 -13.42 -54.39
N LEU A 229 4.04 -13.67 -53.88
CA LEU A 229 3.23 -14.92 -53.84
C LEU A 229 3.74 -16.06 -52.93
N ALA A 230 2.95 -16.96 -52.33
CA ALA A 230 1.61 -17.52 -52.60
C ALA A 230 1.06 -18.10 -51.25
N LEU A 231 -0.23 -17.94 -50.90
CA LEU A 231 -1.34 -18.89 -51.16
C LEU A 231 -1.08 -20.35 -50.72
N GLY A 232 -1.88 -20.81 -49.74
CA GLY A 232 -2.01 -22.21 -49.36
C GLY A 232 -3.21 -22.43 -48.45
N ALA A 233 -4.38 -22.65 -49.06
CA ALA A 233 -5.62 -23.10 -48.43
C ALA A 233 -5.90 -24.56 -48.85
N THR A 234 -6.83 -25.20 -48.11
CA THR A 234 -7.53 -26.50 -48.33
C THR A 234 -6.88 -27.73 -47.67
N ARG A 235 -7.45 -28.30 -46.58
CA ARG A 235 -8.63 -29.22 -46.38
C ARG A 235 -8.29 -30.71 -46.68
N PRO A 236 -9.10 -31.74 -46.33
CA PRO A 236 -9.95 -32.03 -45.14
C PRO A 236 -9.93 -33.54 -44.67
N GLY A 237 -10.66 -33.85 -43.58
CA GLY A 237 -11.42 -35.12 -43.35
C GLY A 237 -10.72 -36.28 -42.59
N PRO A 238 -11.44 -37.33 -42.12
CA PRO A 238 -12.90 -37.57 -42.00
C PRO A 238 -13.35 -37.81 -40.51
N GLU A 239 -14.58 -37.52 -40.09
CA GLU A 239 -15.84 -38.29 -40.24
C GLU A 239 -15.82 -39.71 -39.65
N GLY A 240 -16.63 -39.90 -38.60
CA GLY A 240 -16.91 -41.18 -37.95
C GLY A 240 -17.97 -41.01 -36.85
N ASP A 241 -19.24 -41.10 -37.24
CA ASP A 241 -20.40 -41.42 -36.38
C ASP A 241 -21.08 -42.63 -37.05
N PRO A 242 -21.61 -43.63 -36.31
CA PRO A 242 -22.99 -43.51 -35.85
C PRO A 242 -23.30 -44.16 -34.48
N ARG A 243 -24.16 -43.46 -33.71
CA ARG A 243 -25.33 -43.94 -32.94
C ARG A 243 -25.42 -45.43 -32.53
N ARG A 244 -25.73 -45.64 -31.24
CA ARG A 244 -26.72 -46.66 -30.85
C ARG A 244 -27.56 -46.21 -29.65
N ASP A 245 -28.86 -46.39 -29.82
CA ASP A 245 -29.96 -46.07 -28.91
C ASP A 245 -30.07 -47.00 -27.68
N ALA A 246 -30.75 -46.43 -26.67
CA ALA A 246 -31.64 -47.04 -25.66
C ALA A 246 -31.03 -47.60 -24.35
N PRO A 247 -31.81 -47.68 -23.24
CA PRO A 247 -32.94 -46.86 -22.80
C PRO A 247 -32.74 -46.29 -21.37
N ALA A 248 -33.67 -45.40 -20.99
CA ALA A 248 -33.80 -44.81 -19.67
C ALA A 248 -34.00 -45.85 -18.55
N VAL A 249 -33.30 -45.65 -17.44
CA VAL A 249 -33.70 -46.11 -16.10
C VAL A 249 -33.67 -44.88 -15.20
N PRO A 250 -34.78 -44.50 -14.54
CA PRO A 250 -34.80 -43.39 -13.62
C PRO A 250 -34.20 -43.87 -12.29
N ASP A 251 -32.95 -43.50 -12.02
CA ASP A 251 -32.41 -43.65 -10.68
C ASP A 251 -32.67 -42.34 -9.93
N GLU A 252 -33.83 -42.31 -9.25
CA GLU A 252 -34.21 -41.28 -8.28
C GLU A 252 -33.22 -41.29 -7.12
N THR A 253 -32.07 -40.65 -7.33
CA THR A 253 -31.21 -40.22 -6.24
C THR A 253 -31.84 -38.95 -5.65
N PRO A 254 -32.08 -38.88 -4.33
CA PRO A 254 -32.91 -37.83 -3.75
C PRO A 254 -32.25 -36.47 -3.88
N ALA A 255 -32.66 -35.71 -4.90
CA ALA A 255 -32.32 -34.30 -5.18
C ALA A 255 -32.90 -33.33 -4.12
N GLY A 256 -32.99 -33.76 -2.85
CA GLY A 256 -33.72 -33.07 -1.80
C GLY A 256 -32.86 -32.35 -0.77
N THR A 257 -31.54 -32.55 -0.73
CA THR A 257 -30.71 -32.04 0.38
C THR A 257 -29.58 -31.10 -0.07
N GLU A 258 -28.89 -31.39 -1.18
CA GLU A 258 -27.75 -30.58 -1.63
C GLU A 258 -28.19 -29.24 -2.26
N ALA A 259 -29.32 -29.22 -2.99
CA ALA A 259 -29.89 -27.98 -3.51
C ALA A 259 -30.46 -27.03 -2.42
N ARG A 260 -30.60 -27.50 -1.17
CA ARG A 260 -31.15 -26.70 -0.06
C ARG A 260 -30.09 -25.89 0.70
N ILE A 261 -28.81 -26.16 0.51
CA ILE A 261 -27.72 -25.48 1.22
C ILE A 261 -27.42 -24.09 0.63
N ALA A 262 -27.36 -23.98 -0.70
CA ALA A 262 -27.16 -22.71 -1.40
C ALA A 262 -28.33 -21.72 -1.23
N GLN A 263 -29.48 -22.16 -0.72
CA GLN A 263 -30.63 -21.30 -0.45
C GLN A 263 -30.52 -20.55 0.90
N ARG A 264 -29.65 -20.98 1.82
CA ARG A 264 -29.62 -20.49 3.20
C ARG A 264 -28.54 -19.47 3.52
N VAL A 265 -27.57 -19.30 2.63
CA VAL A 265 -26.47 -18.33 2.75
C VAL A 265 -26.48 -17.47 1.50
N HIS A 266 -26.48 -16.16 1.70
CA HIS A 266 -26.38 -15.20 0.61
C HIS A 266 -25.04 -14.48 0.66
N VAL A 267 -24.38 -14.41 -0.50
CA VAL A 267 -23.14 -13.65 -0.70
C VAL A 267 -23.41 -12.61 -1.77
N ALA A 268 -23.04 -11.37 -1.48
CA ALA A 268 -23.12 -10.27 -2.44
C ALA A 268 -21.78 -9.53 -2.50
N GLU A 269 -21.40 -9.10 -3.70
CA GLU A 269 -20.31 -8.16 -3.91
C GLU A 269 -20.72 -6.78 -3.40
N LEU A 270 -19.80 -6.12 -2.70
CA LEU A 270 -19.91 -4.71 -2.31
C LEU A 270 -19.03 -3.90 -3.26
N ARG A 271 -19.64 -3.07 -4.10
CA ARG A 271 -18.95 -2.25 -5.09
C ARG A 271 -19.00 -0.76 -4.77
N ALA A 272 -17.96 -0.04 -5.17
CA ALA A 272 -17.94 1.41 -5.08
C ALA A 272 -18.86 2.00 -6.17
N PRO A 273 -19.80 2.89 -5.80
CA PRO A 273 -20.59 3.58 -6.80
C PRO A 273 -19.71 4.46 -7.70
N ALA A 274 -20.22 4.81 -8.88
CA ALA A 274 -19.51 5.69 -9.81
C ALA A 274 -19.10 7.01 -9.12
N GLY A 275 -17.83 7.39 -9.27
CA GLY A 275 -17.26 8.58 -8.61
C GLY A 275 -16.89 8.41 -7.13
N SER A 276 -17.11 7.22 -6.56
CA SER A 276 -16.68 6.86 -5.21
C SER A 276 -15.40 6.00 -5.24
N SER A 277 -14.98 5.54 -4.07
CA SER A 277 -13.87 4.61 -3.90
C SER A 277 -14.20 3.57 -2.83
N CYS A 278 -13.57 2.41 -2.92
CA CYS A 278 -13.78 1.34 -1.94
C CYS A 278 -13.45 1.73 -0.50
N ARG A 279 -12.56 2.69 -0.32
CA ARG A 279 -12.25 3.27 0.99
C ARG A 279 -13.43 4.04 1.56
N ARG A 280 -14.05 4.93 0.77
CA ARG A 280 -15.22 5.71 1.19
C ARG A 280 -16.38 4.77 1.56
N VAL A 281 -16.57 3.71 0.79
CA VAL A 281 -17.57 2.68 1.08
C VAL A 281 -17.24 1.89 2.35
N ALA A 282 -16.01 1.40 2.51
CA ALA A 282 -15.60 0.60 3.67
C ALA A 282 -15.73 1.36 5.00
N PHE A 283 -15.57 2.70 4.97
CA PHE A 283 -15.72 3.57 6.13
C PHE A 283 -17.08 4.28 6.21
N GLY A 284 -18.06 3.84 5.41
CA GLY A 284 -19.45 4.31 5.49
C GLY A 284 -19.69 5.75 5.02
N ALA A 285 -18.73 6.37 4.33
CA ALA A 285 -18.91 7.69 3.73
C ALA A 285 -19.84 7.67 2.51
N ASP A 286 -19.86 6.57 1.76
CA ASP A 286 -20.80 6.31 0.68
C ASP A 286 -21.41 4.91 0.83
N PRO A 287 -22.67 4.68 0.43
CA PRO A 287 -23.27 3.35 0.46
C PRO A 287 -22.68 2.46 -0.65
N PRO A 288 -22.43 1.16 -0.40
CA PRO A 288 -22.01 0.23 -1.45
C PRO A 288 -23.15 -0.07 -2.44
N GLU A 289 -22.80 -0.24 -3.70
CA GLU A 289 -23.64 -0.96 -4.66
C GLU A 289 -23.54 -2.46 -4.38
N ARG A 290 -24.68 -3.14 -4.24
CA ARG A 290 -24.73 -4.57 -3.92
C ARG A 290 -25.04 -5.38 -5.17
N ARG A 291 -24.23 -6.40 -5.45
CA ARG A 291 -24.46 -7.34 -6.55
C ARG A 291 -24.45 -8.79 -6.03
N PRO A 292 -25.57 -9.52 -6.08
CA PRO A 292 -25.61 -10.91 -5.65
C PRO A 292 -24.61 -11.78 -6.43
N VAL A 293 -23.87 -12.62 -5.70
CA VAL A 293 -23.02 -13.66 -6.30
C VAL A 293 -23.91 -14.84 -6.67
N ARG A 294 -23.80 -15.31 -7.92
CA ARG A 294 -24.63 -16.43 -8.41
C ARG A 294 -24.13 -17.75 -7.84
N ALA A 295 -25.05 -18.64 -7.48
CA ALA A 295 -24.71 -20.02 -7.18
C ALA A 295 -24.32 -20.76 -8.46
N GLU A 296 -23.29 -21.59 -8.37
CA GLU A 296 -22.92 -22.60 -9.37
C GLU A 296 -23.41 -23.99 -8.90
N ALA A 297 -23.15 -25.04 -9.68
CA ALA A 297 -23.56 -26.39 -9.32
C ALA A 297 -22.92 -26.85 -7.98
N GLY A 298 -23.74 -27.47 -7.13
CA GLY A 298 -23.33 -27.97 -5.81
C GLY A 298 -23.05 -26.84 -4.81
N ASP A 299 -21.99 -27.01 -4.03
CA ASP A 299 -21.59 -26.13 -2.92
C ASP A 299 -20.70 -24.96 -3.37
N ARG A 300 -20.82 -24.49 -4.62
CA ARG A 300 -19.92 -23.48 -5.20
C ARG A 300 -20.67 -22.21 -5.59
N LEU A 301 -20.01 -21.08 -5.37
CA LEU A 301 -20.45 -19.76 -5.83
C LEU A 301 -19.58 -19.33 -7.01
N ALA A 302 -20.19 -18.63 -7.97
CA ALA A 302 -19.50 -18.06 -9.11
C ALA A 302 -18.40 -17.12 -8.64
N ALA A 303 -17.20 -17.26 -9.21
CA ALA A 303 -16.05 -16.47 -8.78
C ALA A 303 -16.25 -14.96 -9.04
N SER A 304 -16.02 -14.14 -8.04
CA SER A 304 -15.96 -12.68 -8.19
C SER A 304 -14.63 -12.24 -8.78
N ARG A 305 -14.67 -11.33 -9.75
CA ARG A 305 -13.47 -10.71 -10.31
C ARG A 305 -13.04 -9.50 -9.47
N LEU A 306 -11.76 -9.42 -9.14
CA LEU A 306 -11.10 -8.35 -8.38
C LEU A 306 -10.91 -7.08 -9.22
N THR A 307 -12.01 -6.51 -9.69
CA THR A 307 -12.01 -5.21 -10.38
C THR A 307 -11.77 -4.07 -9.38
N PRO A 308 -11.25 -2.89 -9.80
CA PRO A 308 -10.94 -1.79 -8.88
C PRO A 308 -12.12 -1.29 -8.03
N ASP A 309 -13.33 -1.44 -8.54
CA ASP A 309 -14.59 -1.10 -7.88
C ASP A 309 -15.11 -2.18 -6.92
N LEU A 310 -14.55 -3.41 -6.91
CA LEU A 310 -14.94 -4.44 -5.93
C LEU A 310 -14.30 -4.13 -4.56
N CYS A 311 -15.10 -3.75 -3.60
CA CYS A 311 -14.63 -3.29 -2.29
C CYS A 311 -14.64 -4.37 -1.23
N GLY A 312 -15.54 -5.33 -1.36
CA GLY A 312 -15.74 -6.34 -0.34
C GLY A 312 -16.87 -7.29 -0.68
N LEU A 313 -17.26 -8.06 0.32
CA LEU A 313 -18.33 -9.03 0.25
C LEU A 313 -19.27 -8.83 1.44
N ALA A 314 -20.58 -8.82 1.19
CA ALA A 314 -21.59 -8.96 2.22
C ALA A 314 -22.02 -10.42 2.29
N ILE A 315 -22.00 -10.99 3.49
CA ILE A 315 -22.33 -12.38 3.73
C ILE A 315 -23.37 -12.44 4.84
N GLY A 316 -24.49 -13.09 4.56
CA GLY A 316 -25.53 -13.36 5.55
C GLY A 316 -26.15 -14.73 5.36
N ALA A 317 -27.01 -15.09 6.31
CA ALA A 317 -27.76 -16.33 6.30
C ALA A 317 -29.22 -16.07 6.66
N GLU A 318 -30.07 -17.07 6.43
CA GLU A 318 -31.46 -17.04 6.89
C GLU A 318 -31.56 -16.93 8.42
N PRO A 319 -32.69 -16.39 8.94
CA PRO A 319 -32.93 -16.32 10.39
C PRO A 319 -32.75 -17.67 11.10
N GLY A 320 -32.13 -17.64 12.29
CA GLY A 320 -31.81 -18.85 13.06
C GLY A 320 -30.48 -19.51 12.68
N LEU A 321 -29.76 -18.96 11.69
CA LEU A 321 -28.43 -19.40 11.30
C LEU A 321 -27.40 -18.28 11.52
N ARG A 322 -26.22 -18.65 12.02
CA ARG A 322 -25.04 -17.79 12.07
C ARG A 322 -24.07 -18.13 10.94
N VAL A 323 -23.44 -17.11 10.37
CA VAL A 323 -22.42 -17.28 9.34
C VAL A 323 -21.05 -17.49 9.99
N GLN A 324 -20.31 -18.48 9.51
CA GLN A 324 -18.87 -18.63 9.72
C GLN A 324 -18.15 -18.53 8.38
N VAL A 325 -17.10 -17.72 8.33
CA VAL A 325 -16.29 -17.47 7.12
C VAL A 325 -14.90 -18.05 7.33
N GLY A 326 -14.26 -18.61 6.31
CA GLY A 326 -12.89 -19.11 6.34
C GLY A 326 -11.87 -18.05 6.77
N ALA A 327 -10.73 -18.51 7.31
CA ALA A 327 -9.64 -17.61 7.73
C ALA A 327 -9.08 -16.80 6.55
N GLU A 328 -9.08 -17.40 5.36
CA GLU A 328 -8.56 -16.85 4.13
C GLU A 328 -9.19 -15.48 3.82
N LEU A 329 -10.53 -15.37 3.90
CA LEU A 329 -11.22 -14.09 3.71
C LEU A 329 -11.07 -13.15 4.91
N ARG A 330 -11.08 -13.67 6.15
CA ARG A 330 -10.92 -12.85 7.35
C ARG A 330 -9.58 -12.13 7.39
N ASP A 331 -8.51 -12.81 6.97
CA ASP A 331 -7.15 -12.26 6.97
C ASP A 331 -6.95 -11.28 5.80
N ALA A 332 -7.64 -11.52 4.68
CA ALA A 332 -7.66 -10.64 3.51
C ALA A 332 -8.54 -9.39 3.68
N ALA A 333 -9.42 -9.35 4.68
CA ALA A 333 -10.37 -8.27 4.91
C ALA A 333 -10.03 -7.41 6.14
N LEU A 334 -10.61 -6.21 6.19
CA LEU A 334 -10.78 -5.46 7.43
C LEU A 334 -11.67 -6.26 8.40
N PRO A 335 -11.63 -5.97 9.71
CA PRO A 335 -12.55 -6.59 10.67
C PRO A 335 -14.00 -6.49 10.18
N ALA A 336 -14.72 -7.61 10.25
CA ALA A 336 -16.08 -7.69 9.73
C ALA A 336 -16.99 -6.68 10.45
N ILE A 337 -17.78 -5.93 9.69
CA ILE A 337 -18.76 -4.99 10.24
C ILE A 337 -20.17 -5.49 9.96
N ARG A 338 -21.11 -5.18 10.85
CA ARG A 338 -22.53 -5.46 10.62
C ARG A 338 -23.12 -4.34 9.76
N LEU A 339 -23.71 -4.71 8.63
CA LEU A 339 -24.38 -3.78 7.72
C LEU A 339 -25.84 -3.55 8.15
N ALA A 340 -26.49 -2.54 7.58
CA ALA A 340 -27.86 -2.14 7.96
C ALA A 340 -28.91 -3.25 7.79
N ASP A 341 -28.68 -4.19 6.87
CA ASP A 341 -29.54 -5.35 6.61
C ASP A 341 -29.17 -6.58 7.46
N GLY A 342 -28.30 -6.42 8.46
CA GLY A 342 -27.87 -7.49 9.36
C GLY A 342 -26.78 -8.40 8.80
N THR A 343 -26.40 -8.25 7.53
CA THR A 343 -25.30 -9.01 6.91
C THR A 343 -23.93 -8.58 7.45
N LEU A 344 -22.94 -9.47 7.37
CA LEU A 344 -21.56 -9.18 7.72
C LEU A 344 -20.81 -8.69 6.47
N GLY A 345 -20.31 -7.46 6.51
CA GLY A 345 -19.46 -6.86 5.49
C GLY A 345 -17.99 -7.15 5.73
N TYR A 346 -17.33 -7.75 4.73
CA TYR A 346 -15.90 -8.04 4.67
C TYR A 346 -15.26 -7.17 3.58
N PHE A 347 -14.71 -6.01 3.96
CA PHE A 347 -14.04 -5.10 3.04
C PHE A 347 -12.60 -5.53 2.81
N LEU A 348 -12.18 -5.70 1.55
CA LEU A 348 -10.85 -6.19 1.20
C LEU A 348 -9.77 -5.16 1.52
N ARG A 349 -8.66 -5.63 2.10
CA ARG A 349 -7.45 -4.81 2.24
C ARG A 349 -6.80 -4.60 0.88
N GLU A 350 -6.21 -3.44 0.67
CA GLU A 350 -5.57 -3.07 -0.59
C GLU A 350 -4.46 -4.08 -1.00
N GLY A 351 -3.63 -4.51 -0.05
CA GLY A 351 -2.59 -5.52 -0.26
C GLY A 351 -3.07 -6.97 -0.35
N ALA A 352 -4.35 -7.25 -0.10
CA ALA A 352 -4.91 -8.61 -0.11
C ALA A 352 -5.74 -8.91 -1.37
N ARG A 353 -5.68 -8.05 -2.39
CA ARG A 353 -6.38 -8.21 -3.68
C ARG A 353 -5.64 -9.22 -4.57
N GLN A 354 -5.71 -10.48 -4.19
CA GLN A 354 -5.11 -11.62 -4.88
C GLN A 354 -6.11 -12.75 -5.03
N ASN A 355 -5.79 -13.71 -5.89
CA ASN A 355 -6.62 -14.91 -6.04
C ASN A 355 -6.79 -15.57 -4.67
N LEU A 356 -8.04 -15.76 -4.25
CA LEU A 356 -8.39 -16.25 -2.92
C LEU A 356 -9.52 -17.26 -3.06
N VAL A 357 -9.42 -18.41 -2.40
CA VAL A 357 -10.52 -19.35 -2.26
C VAL A 357 -10.83 -19.45 -0.78
N TYR A 358 -12.08 -19.31 -0.42
CA TYR A 358 -12.51 -19.36 0.97
C TYR A 358 -13.88 -20.03 1.09
N THR A 359 -14.21 -20.48 2.29
CA THR A 359 -15.49 -21.15 2.55
C THR A 359 -16.39 -20.34 3.45
N VAL A 360 -17.69 -20.43 3.23
CA VAL A 360 -18.74 -19.83 4.04
C VAL A 360 -19.62 -20.96 4.56
N GLN A 361 -19.90 -20.97 5.85
CA GLN A 361 -20.71 -21.99 6.51
C GLN A 361 -21.88 -21.34 7.24
N ALA A 362 -23.09 -21.86 7.05
CA ALA A 362 -24.23 -21.54 7.90
C ALA A 362 -24.23 -22.52 9.06
N VAL A 363 -24.23 -22.05 10.30
CA VAL A 363 -24.26 -22.90 11.49
C VAL A 363 -25.54 -22.57 12.25
N PRO A 364 -26.32 -23.55 12.75
CA PRO A 364 -27.47 -23.25 13.60
C PRO A 364 -27.06 -22.43 14.83
N GLU A 365 -27.92 -21.50 15.24
CA GLU A 365 -27.88 -20.98 16.60
C GLU A 365 -28.27 -22.10 17.57
N ALA A 366 -27.75 -22.05 18.81
CA ALA A 366 -27.79 -23.19 19.75
C ALA A 366 -29.21 -23.77 19.89
N GLY A 367 -29.36 -25.07 19.58
CA GLY A 367 -30.63 -25.82 19.66
C GLY A 367 -31.30 -26.17 18.32
N GLY A 368 -30.75 -25.73 17.17
CA GLY A 368 -31.31 -26.04 15.84
C GLY A 368 -30.82 -27.37 15.22
N PRO A 369 -31.60 -27.98 14.29
CA PRO A 369 -31.23 -29.22 13.62
C PRO A 369 -29.96 -29.08 12.78
N ALA A 370 -29.09 -30.09 12.87
CA ALA A 370 -27.79 -30.12 12.20
C ALA A 370 -27.93 -30.33 10.68
N SER A 371 -28.02 -29.24 9.94
CA SER A 371 -27.57 -29.21 8.54
C SER A 371 -26.90 -27.86 8.27
N ALA A 372 -25.59 -27.85 8.48
CA ALA A 372 -24.74 -26.69 8.24
C ALA A 372 -24.30 -26.70 6.77
N GLY A 373 -24.90 -25.83 5.97
CA GLY A 373 -24.52 -25.69 4.57
C GLY A 373 -23.13 -25.05 4.43
N ARG A 374 -22.25 -25.63 3.60
CA ARG A 374 -20.93 -25.07 3.28
C ARG A 374 -20.91 -24.63 1.82
N LEU A 375 -20.53 -23.38 1.57
CA LEU A 375 -20.29 -22.83 0.24
C LEU A 375 -18.82 -22.51 0.07
N VAL A 376 -18.32 -22.69 -1.14
CA VAL A 376 -16.97 -22.31 -1.57
C VAL A 376 -17.11 -21.14 -2.55
N HIS A 377 -16.38 -20.05 -2.30
CA HIS A 377 -16.31 -18.91 -3.19
C HIS A 377 -14.86 -18.56 -3.51
N ALA A 378 -14.64 -17.96 -4.67
CA ALA A 378 -13.33 -17.54 -5.12
C ALA A 378 -13.32 -16.06 -5.54
N LEU A 379 -12.26 -15.35 -5.15
CA LEU A 379 -11.87 -14.07 -5.73
C LEU A 379 -10.78 -14.32 -6.76
N THR A 380 -10.93 -13.76 -7.97
CA THR A 380 -10.00 -13.98 -9.09
C THR A 380 -9.62 -12.65 -9.73
N ARG A 381 -8.39 -12.51 -10.22
CA ARG A 381 -7.94 -11.30 -10.93
C ARG A 381 -8.54 -11.16 -12.33
#